data_AF-A0A661PSR9-F1
#
_entry.id   AF-A0A661PSR9-F1
#
_cell.length_a   1.000
_cell.length_b   1.000
_cell.length_c   1.000
_cell.angle_alpha   90.00
_cell.angle_beta   90.00
_cell.angle_gamma   90.00
#
_symmetry.space_group_name_H-M   'P 1'
#
loop_
_entity.id
_entity.type
_entity.pdbx_description
1 polymer ?
#
loop_
_entity_poly.entity_id
_entity_poly.type
_entity_poly.pdbx_seq_one_letter_code
_entity_poly.pdbx_strand_id
1 'polypeptide(L)' 'AELQLIEPLRTLRMIYHSVWLAKRWEDPAFPRTFPWFNTVQYWGEHILELREQLSALQEPVLQL' A
#
# COMPACT_ATOMS: atom_id res chain seq x y z
N ALA A 1 -11.40 9.40 18.71
CA ALA A 1 -10.05 9.79 18.27
C ALA A 1 -9.42 8.70 17.41
N GLU A 2 -9.35 7.45 17.88
CA GLU A 2 -8.67 6.34 17.17
C GLU A 2 -9.24 6.03 15.78
N LEU A 3 -10.57 6.11 15.59
CA LEU A 3 -11.20 5.87 14.28
C LEU A 3 -10.69 6.81 13.17
N GLN A 4 -10.26 8.02 13.52
CA GLN A 4 -9.68 8.97 12.55
C GLN A 4 -8.33 8.52 12.01
N LEU A 5 -7.65 7.59 12.69
CA LEU A 5 -6.33 7.10 12.30
C LEU A 5 -6.40 5.90 11.37
N ILE A 6 -7.57 5.28 11.17
CA ILE A 6 -7.71 4.06 10.38
C ILE A 6 -7.23 4.28 8.95
N GLU A 7 -7.80 5.25 8.24
CA GLU A 7 -7.47 5.52 6.84
C GLU A 7 -6.03 6.05 6.65
N PRO A 8 -5.52 6.96 7.50
CA PRO A 8 -4.10 7.36 7.45
C PRO A 8 -3.13 6.18 7.69
N LEU A 9 -3.36 5.35 8.71
CA LEU A 9 -2.48 4.23 9.03
C LEU A 9 -2.54 3.14 7.95
N ARG A 10 -3.71 2.89 7.35
CA ARG A 10 -3.83 1.98 6.20
C ARG A 10 -3.01 2.48 5.01
N THR A 11 -3.11 3.77 4.70
CA THR A 11 -2.32 4.40 3.62
C THR A 11 -0.82 4.25 3.86
N LEU A 12 -0.36 4.54 5.09
CA LEU A 12 1.04 4.35 5.46
C LEU A 12 1.46 2.88 5.29
N ARG A 13 0.65 1.92 5.75
CA ARG A 13 0.93 0.49 5.59
C ARG A 13 1.11 0.10 4.12
N MET A 14 0.25 0.57 3.24
CA MET A 14 0.32 0.28 1.80
C MET A 14 1.65 0.76 1.21
N ILE A 15 2.03 2.02 1.48
CA ILE A 15 3.28 2.62 0.98
C ILE A 15 4.49 1.90 1.57
N TYR A 16 4.50 1.69 2.89
CA TYR A 16 5.63 1.05 3.58
C TYR A 16 5.83 -0.39 3.15
N HIS A 17 4.77 -1.11 2.79
CA HIS A 17 4.89 -2.47 2.27
C HIS A 17 5.67 -2.48 0.94
N SER A 18 5.32 -1.61 0.00
CA SER A 18 6.04 -1.49 -1.29
C SER A 18 7.49 -1.04 -1.09
N VAL A 19 7.74 -0.11 -0.16
CA VAL A 19 9.11 0.32 0.20
C VAL A 19 9.90 -0.82 0.84
N TRP A 20 9.28 -1.64 1.69
CA TRP A 20 9.93 -2.77 2.34
C TRP A 20 10.39 -3.81 1.32
N LEU A 21 9.56 -4.10 0.30
CA LEU A 21 9.93 -4.94 -0.83
C LEU A 21 11.09 -4.33 -1.63
N ALA A 22 10.97 -3.06 -2.03
CA ALA A 22 12.00 -2.37 -2.82
C ALA A 22 13.36 -2.35 -2.13
N LYS A 23 13.41 -2.04 -0.82
CA LYS A 23 14.65 -1.97 -0.04
C LYS A 23 15.40 -3.30 0.07
N ARG A 24 14.71 -4.42 -0.16
CA ARG A 24 15.27 -5.77 -0.04
C ARG A 24 15.37 -6.49 -1.39
N TRP A 25 15.18 -5.78 -2.50
CA TRP A 25 15.12 -6.40 -3.81
C TRP A 25 16.45 -7.07 -4.23
N GLU A 26 17.57 -6.63 -3.67
CA GLU A 26 18.89 -7.26 -3.88
C GLU A 26 19.02 -8.63 -3.20
N ASP A 27 18.21 -8.94 -2.18
CA ASP A 27 18.18 -10.27 -1.57
C ASP A 27 17.50 -11.25 -2.53
N PRO A 28 18.20 -12.32 -2.99
CA PRO A 28 17.65 -13.27 -3.96
C PRO A 28 16.36 -13.96 -3.52
N ALA A 29 16.03 -13.98 -2.23
CA ALA A 29 14.75 -14.49 -1.75
C ALA A 29 13.56 -13.64 -2.23
N PHE A 30 13.74 -12.31 -2.37
CA PHE A 30 12.65 -11.39 -2.67
C PHE A 30 12.12 -11.53 -4.10
N PRO A 31 12.95 -11.51 -5.16
CA PRO A 31 12.46 -11.76 -6.52
C PRO A 31 11.83 -13.15 -6.68
N ARG A 32 12.27 -14.14 -5.90
CA ARG A 32 11.69 -15.51 -5.91
C ARG A 32 10.32 -15.57 -5.26
N THR A 33 10.14 -14.91 -4.12
CA THR A 33 8.87 -14.93 -3.36
C THR A 33 7.87 -13.91 -3.89
N PHE A 34 8.34 -12.78 -4.43
CA PHE A 34 7.54 -11.65 -4.89
C PHE A 34 7.81 -11.32 -6.37
N PRO A 35 7.71 -12.29 -7.31
CA PRO A 35 8.09 -12.08 -8.72
C PRO A 35 7.20 -11.04 -9.41
N TRP A 36 6.00 -10.79 -8.88
CA TRP A 36 5.03 -9.81 -9.39
C TRP A 36 5.40 -8.36 -9.06
N PHE A 37 6.29 -8.10 -8.09
CA PHE A 37 6.52 -6.75 -7.57
C PHE A 37 7.07 -5.77 -8.61
N ASN A 38 7.90 -6.22 -9.54
CA ASN A 38 8.49 -5.36 -10.57
C ASN A 38 7.74 -5.42 -11.90
N THR A 39 6.43 -5.72 -11.86
CA THR A 39 5.58 -5.80 -13.06
C THR A 39 4.73 -4.54 -13.22
N VAL A 40 4.39 -4.20 -14.46
CA VAL A 40 3.48 -3.08 -14.76
C VAL A 40 2.11 -3.30 -14.13
N GLN A 41 1.62 -4.55 -14.14
CA GLN A 41 0.34 -4.95 -13.53
C GLN A 41 0.28 -4.53 -12.05
N TYR A 42 1.27 -4.95 -11.25
CA TYR A 42 1.32 -4.65 -9.82
C TYR A 42 1.31 -3.14 -9.55
N TRP A 43 2.15 -2.36 -10.24
CA TRP A 43 2.19 -0.92 -10.03
C TRP A 43 0.93 -0.21 -10.52
N GLY A 44 0.27 -0.73 -11.56
CA GLY A 44 -1.04 -0.26 -12.01
C GLY A 44 -2.12 -0.46 -10.94
N GLU A 45 -2.19 -1.67 -10.37
CA GLU A 45 -3.10 -2.01 -9.27
C GLU A 45 -2.79 -1.16 -8.03
N HIS A 46 -1.53 -1.04 -7.64
CA HIS A 46 -1.14 -0.26 -6.46
C HIS A 46 -1.50 1.23 -6.58
N ILE A 47 -1.37 1.82 -7.78
CA ILE A 47 -1.81 3.20 -8.03
C ILE A 47 -3.33 3.33 -7.90
N LEU A 48 -4.09 2.35 -8.40
CA LEU A 48 -5.54 2.34 -8.28
C LEU A 48 -5.96 2.26 -6.79
N GLU A 49 -5.37 1.34 -6.04
CA GLU A 49 -5.61 1.20 -4.59
C GLU A 49 -5.30 2.50 -3.84
N LEU A 50 -4.20 3.17 -4.16
CA LEU A 50 -3.84 4.46 -3.53
C LEU A 50 -4.83 5.58 -3.86
N ARG A 51 -5.44 5.57 -5.05
CA ARG A 51 -6.48 6.53 -5.43
C ARG A 51 -7.78 6.27 -4.67
N GLU A 52 -8.17 5.02 -4.54
CA GLU A 52 -9.33 4.62 -3.72
C GLU A 52 -9.11 5.02 -2.26
N GLN A 53 -7.90 4.78 -1.74
CA GLN A 53 -7.53 5.15 -0.39
C GLN A 53 -7.52 6.67 -0.17
N LEU A 54 -7.11 7.45 -1.19
CA LEU A 54 -7.22 8.90 -1.15
C LEU A 54 -8.69 9.36 -1.08
N SER A 55 -9.59 8.69 -1.79
CA SER A 55 -11.03 8.96 -1.70
C SER A 55 -11.54 8.69 -0.27
N ALA A 56 -11.18 7.54 0.31
CA ALA A 56 -11.59 7.16 1.66
C ALA A 56 -11.08 8.15 2.74
N LEU A 57 -9.89 8.73 2.56
CA LEU A 57 -9.36 9.78 3.45
C LEU A 57 -10.18 11.08 3.41
N GLN A 58 -10.91 11.33 2.34
CA GLN A 58 -11.75 12.53 2.16
C GLN A 58 -13.18 12.32 2.65
N GLU A 59 -13.60 11.07 2.88
CA GLU A 59 -14.90 10.74 3.42
C GLU A 59 -15.00 11.03 4.93
N PRO A 60 -16.23 11.17 5.46
CA PRO A 60 -16.43 11.26 6.90
C PRO A 60 -15.83 10.05 7.62
N VAL A 61 -15.31 10.30 8.82
CA VAL A 61 -14.75 9.25 9.69
C VAL A 61 -15.80 8.16 9.93
N LEU A 62 -15.34 6.90 9.93
CA LEU A 62 -16.17 5.73 10.23
C LEU A 62 -16.98 5.92 11.52
N GLN A 63 -18.22 5.44 11.49
CA GLN A 63 -19.18 5.49 12.59
C GLN A 63 -19.50 4.06 13.04
N LEU A 64 -19.85 3.90 14.32
CA LEU A 64 -20.23 2.62 14.93
C LEU A 64 -21.73 2.38 14.85
#